data_AF-A0A1C5KMD8-F1
#
_entry.id   AF-A0A1C5KMD8-F1
#
_cell.length_a   1.000
_cell.length_b   1.000
_cell.length_c   1.000
_cell.angle_alpha   90.00
_cell.angle_beta   90.00
_cell.angle_gamma   90.00
#
_symmetry.space_group_name_H-M   'P 1'
#
loop_
_entity.id
_entity.type
_entity.pdbx_description
1 polymer ?
#
loop_
_entity_poly.entity_id
_entity_poly.type
_entity_poly.pdbx_seq_one_letter_code
_entity_poly.pdbx_strand_id
1 'polypeptide(L)'
;MKKDRKKMWRRVLGFIIAVLLGMILHGLVRNLVAEADAKAYEFIVPDVDIEYLSSADIQDMPLQVVCYAKNEIYARHGRMFQSQELTNYFEEQLWYYGCISPSEFSSSVLNVYETANIKLLSDRESALRSGGYVLDQPGYDFSAVYQYIYGNISYEVQNDYYVFPDSDARYLSNADIQGMSAQELCYGKNEIYARHGRTFRSLELTDYFATKSWYYGSVAPSDFNSAVFNTYENNNIKFLTDAENALTNGNGYVLDQPGYNIYAVGISDYYYDDDRLENDFIFYDSDTRYLTDAEVKGLSLQVVCYAKNEIYARRGRIFDSQELNDYFYSKPWYYGRILPEDFSSDVFNKYELANITLLDGYERALDPNGYQLY
;
A
#
# COMPACT_ATOMS: atom_id res chain seq x y z
N MET A 1 48.91 -15.42 12.20
CA MET A 1 48.28 -15.45 13.54
C MET A 1 48.22 -14.02 14.09
N LYS A 2 47.04 -13.58 14.57
CA LYS A 2 46.66 -12.22 15.06
C LYS A 2 46.03 -11.24 14.04
N LYS A 3 44.90 -11.60 13.41
CA LYS A 3 44.00 -10.61 12.76
C LYS A 3 42.54 -10.56 13.25
N ASP A 4 42.07 -11.43 14.16
CA ASP A 4 40.61 -11.56 14.41
C ASP A 4 40.06 -11.31 15.82
N ARG A 5 40.63 -10.43 16.66
CA ARG A 5 40.05 -10.22 18.03
C ARG A 5 39.86 -8.79 18.54
N LYS A 6 39.95 -7.75 17.70
CA LYS A 6 39.72 -6.35 18.14
C LYS A 6 38.57 -5.60 17.44
N LYS A 7 37.89 -6.20 16.45
CA LYS A 7 36.74 -5.60 15.76
C LYS A 7 35.37 -5.91 16.40
N MET A 8 35.35 -6.69 17.49
CA MET A 8 34.14 -7.27 18.08
C MET A 8 33.68 -6.63 19.41
N TRP A 9 34.39 -5.62 19.95
CA TRP A 9 34.11 -5.08 21.30
C TRP A 9 33.87 -3.56 21.38
N ARG A 10 33.58 -2.87 20.26
CA ARG A 10 33.19 -1.44 20.27
C ARG A 10 31.80 -1.13 19.69
N ARG A 11 31.04 -2.17 19.30
CA ARG A 11 29.64 -2.04 18.81
C ARG A 11 28.56 -2.37 19.86
N VAL A 12 28.92 -2.53 21.15
CA VAL A 12 28.01 -3.07 22.19
C VAL A 12 27.80 -2.13 23.41
N LEU A 13 28.23 -0.86 23.41
CA LEU A 13 28.09 0.01 24.61
C LEU A 13 27.53 1.42 24.38
N GLY A 14 27.00 1.73 23.20
CA GLY A 14 26.37 3.04 22.90
C GLY A 14 24.84 3.04 22.90
N PHE A 15 24.21 1.94 23.33
CA PHE A 15 22.77 1.67 23.12
C PHE A 15 21.93 1.74 24.41
N ILE A 16 22.40 2.38 25.50
CA ILE A 16 21.74 2.27 26.82
C ILE A 16 21.36 3.63 27.49
N ILE A 17 21.63 4.81 26.92
CA ILE A 17 21.45 6.08 27.69
C ILE A 17 20.36 7.06 27.19
N ALA A 18 19.68 6.86 26.06
CA ALA A 18 18.70 7.85 25.56
C ALA A 18 17.21 7.46 25.68
N VAL A 19 16.85 6.45 26.48
CA VAL A 19 15.45 6.00 26.68
C VAL A 19 14.75 6.64 27.89
N LEU A 20 15.40 7.50 28.68
CA LEU A 20 14.86 7.90 30.00
C LEU A 20 14.37 9.34 30.19
N LEU A 21 14.10 10.13 29.15
CA LEU A 21 13.63 11.52 29.34
C LEU A 21 12.46 12.02 28.45
N GLY A 22 11.77 11.13 27.73
CA GLY A 22 10.58 11.49 26.93
C GLY A 22 9.22 11.17 27.59
N MET A 23 9.22 10.45 28.71
CA MET A 23 8.03 10.23 29.52
C MET A 23 7.98 11.31 30.60
N ILE A 24 7.23 12.39 30.33
CA ILE A 24 6.54 13.32 31.24
C ILE A 24 6.37 14.64 30.47
N LEU A 25 5.48 14.63 29.48
CA LEU A 25 4.50 15.70 29.29
C LEU A 25 3.33 15.16 28.46
N HIS A 26 2.84 14.01 28.90
CA HIS A 26 1.69 13.28 28.38
C HIS A 26 0.38 13.80 29.03
N GLY A 27 0.14 15.12 29.00
CA GLY A 27 -1.05 15.67 29.63
C GLY A 27 -1.33 17.11 29.22
N LEU A 28 -2.53 17.31 28.63
CA LEU A 28 -3.04 18.54 28.01
C LEU A 28 -2.39 18.78 26.64
N VAL A 29 -2.98 18.41 25.50
CA VAL A 29 -4.35 18.67 25.06
C VAL A 29 -4.80 17.53 24.15
N ARG A 30 -5.73 16.69 24.62
CA ARG A 30 -6.55 15.84 23.76
C ARG A 30 -7.54 16.73 23.01
N ASN A 31 -7.86 16.33 21.78
CA ASN A 31 -8.83 16.92 20.85
C ASN A 31 -8.31 18.10 20.04
N LEU A 32 -7.66 17.80 18.91
CA LEU A 32 -7.99 18.35 17.59
C LEU A 32 -7.19 17.59 16.53
N VAL A 33 -7.93 16.94 15.62
CA VAL A 33 -7.50 16.42 14.31
C VAL A 33 -6.67 15.12 14.35
N ALA A 34 -7.39 14.00 14.48
CA ALA A 34 -6.95 12.67 14.05
C ALA A 34 -7.26 12.47 12.56
N GLU A 35 -6.70 13.33 11.71
CA GLU A 35 -6.75 13.24 10.25
C GLU A 35 -5.41 13.74 9.73
N ALA A 36 -4.45 12.83 9.54
CA ALA A 36 -3.40 12.88 8.53
C ALA A 36 -2.53 11.62 8.68
N ASP A 37 -2.08 11.06 7.55
CA ASP A 37 -0.81 10.33 7.39
C ASP A 37 -0.87 8.81 7.18
N ALA A 38 -1.38 8.40 6.01
CA ALA A 38 -0.59 7.51 5.16
C ALA A 38 0.41 8.38 4.37
N LYS A 39 1.42 8.95 5.06
CA LYS A 39 2.43 9.82 4.45
C LYS A 39 3.63 8.99 4.01
N ALA A 40 4.10 9.24 2.80
CA ALA A 40 4.99 8.38 2.04
C ALA A 40 6.35 8.13 2.72
N TYR A 41 6.80 6.88 2.70
CA TYR A 41 8.04 6.38 3.32
C TYR A 41 9.23 6.27 2.34
N GLU A 42 9.12 6.70 1.09
CA GLU A 42 10.10 6.36 0.05
C GLU A 42 10.76 7.61 -0.57
N PHE A 43 12.09 7.57 -0.67
CA PHE A 43 12.89 8.58 -1.35
C PHE A 43 12.84 8.37 -2.87
N ILE A 44 12.75 9.44 -3.65
CA ILE A 44 12.83 9.37 -5.12
C ILE A 44 14.21 8.88 -5.57
N VAL A 45 15.26 9.23 -4.83
CA VAL A 45 16.66 8.83 -5.09
C VAL A 45 17.36 8.43 -3.79
N PRO A 46 17.15 7.21 -3.26
CA PRO A 46 17.54 6.84 -1.89
C PRO A 46 19.03 7.08 -1.58
N ASP A 47 19.94 6.68 -2.47
CA ASP A 47 21.40 6.68 -2.23
C ASP A 47 22.13 7.97 -2.66
N VAL A 48 21.38 9.06 -2.88
CA VAL A 48 21.91 10.32 -3.47
C VAL A 48 22.95 11.03 -2.60
N ASP A 49 23.01 10.71 -1.31
CA ASP A 49 23.96 11.26 -0.33
C ASP A 49 25.24 10.42 -0.20
N ILE A 50 25.28 9.22 -0.78
CA ILE A 50 26.41 8.29 -0.67
C ILE A 50 26.99 7.84 -2.01
N GLU A 51 26.27 8.01 -3.12
CA GLU A 51 26.71 7.59 -4.45
C GLU A 51 26.55 8.69 -5.53
N TYR A 52 27.38 8.63 -6.57
CA TYR A 52 27.23 9.48 -7.75
C TYR A 52 26.20 8.87 -8.71
N LEU A 53 25.15 9.63 -9.02
CA LEU A 53 24.25 9.30 -10.10
C LEU A 53 24.96 9.44 -11.45
N SER A 54 24.59 8.57 -12.37
CA SER A 54 24.97 8.61 -13.77
C SER A 54 23.80 9.09 -14.64
N SER A 55 24.09 9.50 -15.88
CA SER A 55 23.02 9.85 -16.81
C SER A 55 22.06 8.70 -17.09
N ALA A 56 22.49 7.44 -16.94
CA ALA A 56 21.64 6.27 -17.11
C ALA A 56 20.62 6.14 -15.96
N ASP A 57 21.02 6.43 -14.72
CA ASP A 57 20.16 6.31 -13.53
C ASP A 57 18.97 7.27 -13.56
N ILE A 58 19.08 8.36 -14.33
CA ILE A 58 18.06 9.42 -14.42
C ILE A 58 17.48 9.57 -15.83
N GLN A 59 17.82 8.67 -16.75
CA GLN A 59 17.44 8.82 -18.16
C GLN A 59 15.92 8.73 -18.35
N ASP A 60 15.26 7.86 -17.57
CA ASP A 60 13.84 7.54 -17.70
C ASP A 60 12.96 8.38 -16.76
N MET A 61 13.57 9.21 -15.90
CA MET A 61 12.82 10.14 -15.04
C MET A 61 12.04 11.17 -15.88
N PRO A 62 10.70 11.25 -15.72
CA PRO A 62 9.90 12.34 -16.26
C PRO A 62 10.36 13.70 -15.73
N LEU A 63 10.05 14.78 -16.45
CA LEU A 63 10.49 16.14 -16.09
C LEU A 63 10.10 16.55 -14.65
N GLN A 64 8.87 16.20 -14.21
CA GLN A 64 8.42 16.46 -12.84
C GLN A 64 9.26 15.70 -11.81
N VAL A 65 9.55 14.43 -12.09
CA VAL A 65 10.36 13.56 -11.21
C VAL A 65 11.77 14.08 -11.07
N VAL A 66 12.41 14.50 -12.17
CA VAL A 66 13.76 15.10 -12.11
C VAL A 66 13.75 16.35 -11.22
N CYS A 67 12.70 17.19 -11.34
CA CYS A 67 12.55 18.37 -10.50
C CYS A 67 12.40 18.00 -9.02
N TYR A 68 11.58 17.00 -8.70
CA TYR A 68 11.30 16.58 -7.33
C TYR A 68 12.50 15.86 -6.72
N ALA A 69 13.18 14.96 -7.45
CA ALA A 69 14.42 14.30 -7.02
C ALA A 69 15.52 15.31 -6.67
N LYS A 70 15.67 16.35 -7.49
CA LYS A 70 16.61 17.44 -7.20
C LYS A 70 16.23 18.19 -5.92
N ASN A 71 14.94 18.48 -5.74
CA ASN A 71 14.46 19.20 -4.57
C ASN A 71 14.46 18.35 -3.30
N GLU A 72 14.32 17.03 -3.40
CA GLU A 72 14.44 16.07 -2.31
C GLU A 72 15.80 16.19 -1.61
N ILE A 73 16.89 16.34 -2.38
CA ILE A 73 18.23 16.50 -1.82
C ILE A 73 18.27 17.72 -0.90
N TYR A 74 17.66 18.84 -1.28
CA TYR A 74 17.57 20.00 -0.39
C TYR A 74 16.59 19.77 0.78
N ALA A 75 15.50 19.06 0.54
CA ALA A 75 14.47 18.74 1.53
C ALA A 75 15.04 17.88 2.68
N ARG A 76 15.95 16.94 2.37
CA ARG A 76 16.67 16.11 3.37
C ARG A 76 17.47 16.94 4.37
N HIS A 77 17.88 18.14 3.99
CA HIS A 77 18.58 19.10 4.85
C HIS A 77 17.64 20.16 5.45
N GLY A 78 16.32 19.92 5.43
CA GLY A 78 15.31 20.76 6.06
C GLY A 78 15.03 22.08 5.34
N ARG A 79 15.40 22.19 4.05
CA ARG A 79 15.08 23.39 3.25
C ARG A 79 13.58 23.49 3.00
N MET A 80 12.99 24.61 3.38
CA MET A 80 11.61 24.97 3.03
C MET A 80 11.48 25.39 1.55
N PHE A 81 10.29 25.27 0.98
CA PHE A 81 10.01 25.62 -0.41
C PHE A 81 9.07 26.83 -0.51
N GLN A 82 9.30 27.70 -1.51
CA GLN A 82 8.39 28.82 -1.80
C GLN A 82 7.21 28.39 -2.67
N SER A 83 7.39 27.33 -3.46
CA SER A 83 6.33 26.74 -4.28
C SER A 83 5.34 26.02 -3.38
N GLN A 84 4.05 26.21 -3.64
CA GLN A 84 3.00 25.49 -2.93
C GLN A 84 2.98 24.02 -3.35
N GLU A 85 3.24 23.71 -4.61
CA GLU A 85 3.34 22.35 -5.15
C GLU A 85 4.43 21.53 -4.43
N LEU A 86 5.65 22.06 -4.32
CA LEU A 86 6.73 21.37 -3.59
C LEU A 86 6.46 21.30 -2.09
N THR A 87 5.87 22.35 -1.51
CA THR A 87 5.48 22.35 -0.10
C THR A 87 4.48 21.23 0.17
N ASN A 88 3.41 21.13 -0.63
CA ASN A 88 2.41 20.08 -0.51
C ASN A 88 3.05 18.68 -0.64
N TYR A 89 3.90 18.48 -1.64
CA TYR A 89 4.56 17.19 -1.83
C TYR A 89 5.50 16.81 -0.66
N PHE A 90 6.37 17.71 -0.22
CA PHE A 90 7.36 17.38 0.81
C PHE A 90 6.76 17.32 2.22
N GLU A 91 5.75 18.13 2.54
CA GLU A 91 5.02 18.02 3.81
C GLU A 91 4.20 16.72 3.92
N GLU A 92 3.96 16.03 2.79
CA GLU A 92 3.45 14.67 2.72
C GLU A 92 4.50 13.58 2.96
N GLN A 93 5.78 13.93 3.15
CA GLN A 93 6.83 12.95 3.41
C GLN A 93 7.16 12.89 4.90
N LEU A 94 7.11 11.70 5.49
CA LEU A 94 7.35 11.54 6.93
C LEU A 94 8.78 11.88 7.36
N TRP A 95 9.74 11.75 6.44
CA TRP A 95 11.15 12.07 6.68
C TRP A 95 11.46 13.57 6.54
N TYR A 96 10.56 14.36 5.96
CA TYR A 96 10.82 15.77 5.69
C TYR A 96 10.47 16.65 6.90
N TYR A 97 11.45 17.43 7.35
CA TYR A 97 11.26 18.43 8.39
C TYR A 97 11.77 19.80 7.92
N GLY A 98 10.89 20.58 7.28
CA GLY A 98 11.20 21.92 6.81
C GLY A 98 11.41 22.91 7.95
N CYS A 99 12.66 23.29 8.21
CA CYS A 99 13.02 24.18 9.32
C CYS A 99 13.97 25.31 8.93
N ILE A 100 14.46 25.32 7.68
CA ILE A 100 15.39 26.33 7.17
C ILE A 100 14.73 27.07 6.02
N SER A 101 14.55 28.39 6.16
CA SER A 101 13.97 29.20 5.10
C SER A 101 14.85 29.16 3.83
N PRO A 102 14.27 29.33 2.63
CA PRO A 102 15.05 29.31 1.40
C PRO A 102 16.20 30.31 1.37
N SER A 103 16.05 31.46 2.05
CA SER A 103 17.06 32.52 2.16
C SER A 103 18.18 32.19 3.14
N GLU A 104 17.94 31.29 4.10
CA GLU A 104 18.90 30.90 5.13
C GLU A 104 19.57 29.56 4.82
N PHE A 105 19.05 28.82 3.85
CA PHE A 105 19.64 27.56 3.41
C PHE A 105 21.02 27.76 2.79
N SER A 106 22.05 27.19 3.44
CA SER A 106 23.41 27.23 2.93
C SER A 106 23.75 25.93 2.21
N SER A 107 24.18 26.03 0.94
CA SER A 107 24.69 24.88 0.18
C SER A 107 25.91 24.19 0.79
N SER A 108 26.56 24.79 1.79
CA SER A 108 27.68 24.18 2.51
C SER A 108 27.31 22.93 3.31
N VAL A 109 26.02 22.67 3.55
CA VAL A 109 25.55 21.43 4.20
C VAL A 109 25.60 20.22 3.27
N LEU A 110 25.64 20.46 1.96
CA LEU A 110 25.65 19.42 0.94
C LEU A 110 27.03 18.81 0.82
N ASN A 111 27.07 17.49 0.74
CA ASN A 111 28.30 16.77 0.52
C ASN A 111 28.68 16.74 -0.99
N VAL A 112 29.79 16.06 -1.31
CA VAL A 112 30.32 15.99 -2.69
C VAL A 112 29.43 15.20 -3.65
N TYR A 113 28.70 14.20 -3.17
CA TYR A 113 27.77 13.40 -3.97
C TYR A 113 26.52 14.22 -4.27
N GLU A 114 25.90 14.79 -3.23
CA GLU A 114 24.71 15.63 -3.35
C GLU A 114 24.93 16.82 -4.28
N THR A 115 26.07 17.51 -4.13
CA THR A 115 26.44 18.64 -5.01
C THR A 115 26.55 18.21 -6.48
N ALA A 116 27.17 17.05 -6.74
CA ALA A 116 27.32 16.54 -8.10
C ALA A 116 25.97 16.06 -8.68
N ASN A 117 25.16 15.37 -7.88
CA ASN A 117 23.87 14.83 -8.26
C ASN A 117 22.83 15.93 -8.53
N ILE A 118 22.81 17.00 -7.71
CA ILE A 118 22.03 18.21 -7.98
C ILE A 118 22.38 18.79 -9.35
N LYS A 119 23.69 18.87 -9.67
CA LYS A 119 24.13 19.39 -10.97
C LYS A 119 23.62 18.51 -12.11
N LEU A 120 23.78 17.19 -11.99
CA LEU A 120 23.33 16.24 -13.01
C LEU A 120 21.81 16.33 -13.24
N LEU A 121 21.02 16.38 -12.17
CA LEU A 121 19.56 16.52 -12.23
C LEU A 121 19.16 17.88 -12.84
N SER A 122 19.86 18.96 -12.50
CA SER A 122 19.61 20.30 -13.08
C SER A 122 19.91 20.35 -14.57
N ASP A 123 21.00 19.69 -15.01
CA ASP A 123 21.35 19.58 -16.42
C ASP A 123 20.29 18.76 -17.18
N ARG A 124 19.81 17.64 -16.58
CA ARG A 124 18.75 16.79 -17.16
C ARG A 124 17.43 17.52 -17.27
N GLU A 125 17.03 18.27 -16.23
CA GLU A 125 15.80 19.07 -16.21
C GLU A 125 15.81 20.11 -17.33
N SER A 126 16.95 20.80 -17.50
CA SER A 126 17.15 21.79 -18.57
C SER A 126 17.14 21.16 -19.97
N ALA A 127 17.65 19.92 -20.10
CA ALA A 127 17.65 19.18 -21.36
C ALA A 127 16.25 18.67 -21.74
N LEU A 128 15.43 18.29 -20.76
CA LEU A 128 14.04 17.87 -20.96
C LEU A 128 13.15 19.05 -21.36
N ARG A 129 13.37 20.23 -20.79
CA ARG A 129 12.66 21.46 -21.17
C ARG A 129 13.50 22.69 -20.89
N SER A 130 13.66 23.53 -21.92
CA SER A 130 14.28 24.86 -21.76
C SER A 130 13.47 25.70 -20.76
N GLY A 131 14.09 26.03 -19.62
CA GLY A 131 13.44 26.72 -18.49
C GLY A 131 13.01 25.81 -17.33
N GLY A 132 13.23 24.50 -17.45
CA GLY A 132 12.96 23.50 -16.41
C GLY A 132 11.50 23.13 -16.22
N TYR A 133 11.20 22.41 -15.15
CA TYR A 133 9.83 22.16 -14.73
C TYR A 133 9.22 23.48 -14.21
N VAL A 134 7.97 23.77 -14.60
CA VAL A 134 7.27 24.97 -14.13
C VAL A 134 6.35 24.56 -13.00
N LEU A 135 6.70 24.99 -11.81
CA LEU A 135 5.95 24.76 -10.57
C LEU A 135 4.66 25.58 -10.51
N ASP A 136 3.75 25.14 -9.65
CA ASP A 136 2.52 25.82 -9.25
C ASP A 136 1.56 26.06 -10.44
N GLN A 137 1.53 25.14 -11.41
CA GLN A 137 0.56 25.20 -12.51
C GLN A 137 -0.85 24.81 -12.03
N PRO A 138 -1.92 25.43 -12.54
CA PRO A 138 -3.28 25.02 -12.21
C PRO A 138 -3.51 23.54 -12.53
N GLY A 139 -3.91 22.75 -11.53
CA GLY A 139 -4.17 21.32 -11.68
C GLY A 139 -2.93 20.42 -11.66
N TYR A 140 -1.82 20.85 -11.03
CA TYR A 140 -0.71 19.93 -10.75
C TYR A 140 -1.20 18.75 -9.89
N ASP A 141 -0.64 17.58 -10.13
CA ASP A 141 -0.81 16.36 -9.34
C ASP A 141 0.56 15.69 -9.13
N PHE A 142 0.61 14.67 -8.28
CA PHE A 142 1.85 13.92 -7.98
C PHE A 142 1.91 12.56 -8.69
N SER A 143 1.01 12.31 -9.65
CA SER A 143 0.83 10.98 -10.24
C SER A 143 2.07 10.50 -10.98
N ALA A 144 2.80 11.37 -11.68
CA ALA A 144 4.04 10.97 -12.36
C ALA A 144 5.18 10.67 -11.37
N VAL A 145 5.19 11.31 -10.21
CA VAL A 145 6.17 11.08 -9.13
C VAL A 145 5.88 9.74 -8.46
N TYR A 146 4.62 9.49 -8.10
CA TYR A 146 4.21 8.21 -7.56
C TYR A 146 4.37 7.07 -8.58
N GLN A 147 4.06 7.28 -9.86
CA GLN A 147 4.36 6.30 -10.91
C GLN A 147 5.86 6.04 -11.07
N TYR A 148 6.73 7.00 -10.79
CA TYR A 148 8.17 6.75 -10.90
C TYR A 148 8.73 6.00 -9.69
N ILE A 149 8.33 6.41 -8.48
CA ILE A 149 8.72 5.76 -7.23
C ILE A 149 8.18 4.32 -7.20
N TYR A 150 6.89 4.15 -7.54
CA TYR A 150 6.18 2.88 -7.41
C TYR A 150 6.07 2.08 -8.72
N GLY A 151 6.29 2.70 -9.89
CA GLY A 151 6.09 2.07 -11.21
C GLY A 151 7.34 1.55 -11.90
N ASN A 152 8.52 1.63 -11.27
CA ASN A 152 9.67 0.79 -11.64
C ASN A 152 9.60 -0.61 -11.03
N ILE A 153 8.54 -0.90 -10.28
CA ILE A 153 8.09 -2.26 -10.08
C ILE A 153 7.04 -2.54 -11.14
N SER A 154 7.36 -3.45 -12.08
CA SER A 154 6.38 -3.98 -13.02
C SER A 154 5.37 -4.83 -12.25
N TYR A 155 4.40 -4.17 -11.60
CA TYR A 155 3.18 -4.80 -11.14
C TYR A 155 2.08 -4.34 -12.08
N GLU A 156 1.83 -5.12 -13.13
CA GLU A 156 0.45 -5.27 -13.59
C GLU A 156 -0.29 -5.96 -12.44
N VAL A 157 -0.81 -5.15 -11.50
CA VAL A 157 -1.67 -5.58 -10.41
C VAL A 157 -2.88 -6.21 -11.09
N GLN A 158 -2.95 -7.53 -11.00
CA GLN A 158 -3.89 -8.41 -11.71
C GLN A 158 -5.36 -8.20 -11.31
N ASN A 159 -5.68 -7.11 -10.63
CA ASN A 159 -7.05 -6.77 -10.26
C ASN A 159 -7.30 -5.26 -10.19
N ASP A 160 -6.44 -4.40 -10.74
CA ASP A 160 -6.69 -2.95 -10.72
C ASP A 160 -7.76 -2.49 -11.74
N TYR A 161 -8.39 -3.46 -12.42
CA TYR A 161 -9.44 -3.19 -13.39
C TYR A 161 -10.80 -3.00 -12.74
N TYR A 162 -11.58 -2.14 -13.37
CA TYR A 162 -13.01 -2.04 -13.14
C TYR A 162 -13.72 -3.35 -13.55
N VAL A 163 -14.67 -3.81 -12.73
CA VAL A 163 -15.61 -4.89 -13.05
C VAL A 163 -16.47 -4.49 -14.26
N PHE A 164 -16.93 -3.24 -14.31
CA PHE A 164 -17.67 -2.68 -15.45
C PHE A 164 -17.07 -1.33 -15.85
N PRO A 165 -15.98 -1.33 -16.66
CA PRO A 165 -15.24 -0.11 -17.00
C PRO A 165 -16.11 1.03 -17.51
N ASP A 166 -17.09 0.72 -18.36
CA ASP A 166 -17.93 1.69 -19.07
C ASP A 166 -19.27 1.98 -18.34
N SER A 167 -19.42 1.53 -17.08
CA SER A 167 -20.69 1.64 -16.34
C SER A 167 -21.14 3.08 -16.06
N ASP A 168 -20.24 4.05 -16.21
CA ASP A 168 -20.50 5.48 -16.15
C ASP A 168 -20.96 6.09 -17.48
N ALA A 169 -20.74 5.40 -18.60
CA ALA A 169 -20.91 5.95 -19.96
C ALA A 169 -21.97 5.23 -20.81
N ARG A 170 -22.41 4.03 -20.43
CA ARG A 170 -23.47 3.27 -21.15
C ARG A 170 -24.34 2.44 -20.22
N TYR A 171 -25.51 2.03 -20.73
CA TYR A 171 -26.34 1.03 -20.07
C TYR A 171 -25.70 -0.37 -20.17
N LEU A 172 -25.68 -1.09 -19.06
CA LEU A 172 -25.37 -2.50 -19.00
C LEU A 172 -26.59 -3.32 -19.47
N SER A 173 -26.31 -4.52 -19.97
CA SER A 173 -27.27 -5.44 -20.54
C SER A 173 -27.07 -6.86 -19.99
N ASN A 174 -28.03 -7.75 -20.25
CA ASN A 174 -27.91 -9.17 -19.85
C ASN A 174 -26.66 -9.85 -20.44
N ALA A 175 -26.14 -9.37 -21.57
CA ALA A 175 -24.91 -9.90 -22.16
C ALA A 175 -23.67 -9.51 -21.32
N ASP A 176 -23.67 -8.32 -20.73
CA ASP A 176 -22.55 -7.82 -19.91
C ASP A 176 -22.42 -8.59 -18.59
N ILE A 177 -23.52 -9.17 -18.09
CA ILE A 177 -23.57 -9.88 -16.81
C ILE A 177 -23.70 -11.41 -16.96
N GLN A 178 -23.63 -11.91 -18.19
CA GLN A 178 -23.85 -13.32 -18.45
C GLN A 178 -22.74 -14.17 -17.82
N GLY A 179 -23.12 -15.09 -16.93
CA GLY A 179 -22.20 -16.00 -16.25
C GLY A 179 -21.57 -15.44 -14.97
N MET A 180 -21.80 -14.16 -14.65
CA MET A 180 -21.31 -13.56 -13.43
C MET A 180 -22.04 -14.10 -12.19
N SER A 181 -21.28 -14.25 -11.11
CA SER A 181 -21.74 -14.61 -9.78
C SER A 181 -22.42 -13.44 -9.06
N ALA A 182 -23.17 -13.73 -8.00
CA ALA A 182 -23.77 -12.70 -7.16
C ALA A 182 -22.72 -11.78 -6.49
N GLN A 183 -21.53 -12.31 -6.19
CA GLN A 183 -20.41 -11.54 -5.64
C GLN A 183 -19.90 -10.51 -6.65
N GLU A 184 -19.65 -10.93 -7.89
CA GLU A 184 -19.18 -10.03 -8.96
C GLU A 184 -20.21 -8.93 -9.26
N LEU A 185 -21.50 -9.26 -9.28
CA LEU A 185 -22.57 -8.27 -9.42
C LEU A 185 -22.60 -7.29 -8.25
N CYS A 186 -22.43 -7.78 -7.02
CA CYS A 186 -22.37 -6.93 -5.83
C CYS A 186 -21.15 -5.99 -5.87
N TYR A 187 -19.98 -6.49 -6.27
CA TYR A 187 -18.75 -5.70 -6.35
C TYR A 187 -18.84 -4.67 -7.48
N GLY A 188 -19.30 -5.07 -8.67
CA GLY A 188 -19.51 -4.15 -9.80
C GLY A 188 -20.58 -3.08 -9.53
N LYS A 189 -21.62 -3.41 -8.74
CA LYS A 189 -22.57 -2.41 -8.24
C LYS A 189 -21.88 -1.43 -7.30
N ASN A 190 -21.10 -1.92 -6.33
CA ASN A 190 -20.42 -1.07 -5.35
C ASN A 190 -19.26 -0.27 -5.96
N GLU A 191 -18.69 -0.72 -7.09
CA GLU A 191 -17.70 0.02 -7.86
C GLU A 191 -18.23 1.37 -8.32
N ILE A 192 -19.50 1.43 -8.77
CA ILE A 192 -20.12 2.70 -9.17
C ILE A 192 -20.11 3.68 -8.00
N TYR A 193 -20.37 3.22 -6.77
CA TYR A 193 -20.26 4.07 -5.59
C TYR A 193 -18.79 4.42 -5.25
N ALA A 194 -17.88 3.46 -5.43
CA ALA A 194 -16.46 3.61 -5.14
C ALA A 194 -15.79 4.67 -6.03
N ARG A 195 -16.20 4.77 -7.31
CA ARG A 195 -15.75 5.81 -8.25
C ARG A 195 -16.02 7.23 -7.77
N HIS A 196 -17.05 7.42 -6.93
CA HIS A 196 -17.40 8.70 -6.30
C HIS A 196 -16.89 8.81 -4.85
N GLY A 197 -15.90 8.00 -4.48
CA GLY A 197 -15.21 8.09 -3.20
C GLY A 197 -16.02 7.59 -1.99
N ARG A 198 -17.11 6.84 -2.18
CA ARG A 198 -17.85 6.26 -1.05
C ARG A 198 -16.99 5.23 -0.31
N THR A 199 -16.86 5.35 1.01
CA THR A 199 -16.27 4.32 1.86
C THR A 199 -17.27 3.20 2.18
N PHE A 200 -16.79 2.07 2.71
CA PHE A 200 -17.63 0.90 2.98
C PHE A 200 -17.57 0.50 4.45
N ARG A 201 -18.72 0.05 5.00
CA ARG A 201 -18.77 -0.55 6.34
C ARG A 201 -18.44 -2.03 6.34
N SER A 202 -18.68 -2.69 5.20
CA SER A 202 -18.33 -4.09 5.02
C SER A 202 -16.82 -4.20 4.94
N LEU A 203 -16.26 -5.12 5.73
CA LEU A 203 -14.85 -5.40 5.68
C LEU A 203 -14.50 -5.99 4.31
N GLU A 204 -15.27 -6.93 3.80
CA GLU A 204 -15.10 -7.53 2.48
C GLU A 204 -14.97 -6.50 1.34
N LEU A 205 -15.87 -5.51 1.27
CA LEU A 205 -15.77 -4.45 0.26
C LEU A 205 -14.59 -3.53 0.52
N THR A 206 -14.29 -3.24 1.79
CA THR A 206 -13.10 -2.44 2.15
C THR A 206 -11.83 -3.14 1.68
N ASP A 207 -11.73 -4.44 1.90
CA ASP A 207 -10.62 -5.29 1.49
C ASP A 207 -10.48 -5.30 -0.03
N TYR A 208 -11.59 -5.52 -0.75
CA TYR A 208 -11.59 -5.53 -2.21
C TYR A 208 -11.17 -4.18 -2.81
N PHE A 209 -11.78 -3.08 -2.39
CA PHE A 209 -11.48 -1.77 -2.97
C PHE A 209 -10.13 -1.21 -2.53
N ALA A 210 -9.59 -1.63 -1.39
CA ALA A 210 -8.21 -1.31 -1.00
C ALA A 210 -7.16 -1.89 -1.98
N THR A 211 -7.50 -2.94 -2.74
CA THR A 211 -6.61 -3.47 -3.80
C THR A 211 -6.65 -2.68 -5.09
N LYS A 212 -7.52 -1.66 -5.21
CA LYS A 212 -7.72 -0.88 -6.43
C LYS A 212 -6.99 0.45 -6.32
N SER A 213 -6.01 0.69 -7.18
CA SER A 213 -5.21 1.91 -7.20
C SER A 213 -6.04 3.16 -7.53
N TRP A 214 -7.10 2.99 -8.32
CA TRP A 214 -8.01 4.07 -8.70
C TRP A 214 -9.00 4.47 -7.60
N TYR A 215 -9.16 3.65 -6.55
CA TYR A 215 -10.14 3.91 -5.51
C TYR A 215 -9.58 4.81 -4.41
N TYR A 216 -10.26 5.94 -4.18
CA TYR A 216 -9.96 6.84 -3.07
C TYR A 216 -11.24 7.12 -2.25
N GLY A 217 -11.41 6.39 -1.15
CA GLY A 217 -12.53 6.55 -0.24
C GLY A 217 -12.43 7.83 0.58
N SER A 218 -13.24 8.84 0.26
CA SER A 218 -13.25 10.17 0.91
C SER A 218 -14.59 10.56 1.53
N VAL A 219 -15.66 9.81 1.25
CA VAL A 219 -17.02 10.14 1.66
C VAL A 219 -17.61 8.99 2.49
N ALA A 220 -17.89 9.26 3.76
CA ALA A 220 -18.49 8.28 4.65
C ALA A 220 -19.87 7.81 4.13
N PRO A 221 -20.29 6.56 4.43
CA PRO A 221 -21.53 6.02 3.87
C PRO A 221 -22.78 6.80 4.32
N SER A 222 -22.73 7.44 5.49
CA SER A 222 -23.78 8.30 6.02
C SER A 222 -23.89 9.66 5.32
N ASP A 223 -22.79 10.13 4.73
CA ASP A 223 -22.68 11.44 4.11
C ASP A 223 -22.72 11.37 2.57
N PHE A 224 -22.66 10.16 2.03
CA PHE A 224 -22.69 9.92 0.59
C PHE A 224 -24.03 10.31 -0.03
N ASN A 225 -24.00 11.27 -0.95
CA ASN A 225 -25.18 11.73 -1.67
C ASN A 225 -25.25 11.08 -3.07
N SER A 226 -26.25 10.23 -3.29
CA SER A 226 -26.50 9.56 -4.57
C SER A 226 -26.83 10.51 -5.74
N ALA A 227 -27.04 11.81 -5.50
CA ALA A 227 -27.25 12.78 -6.56
C ALA A 227 -26.03 13.00 -7.47
N VAL A 228 -24.84 12.49 -7.08
CA VAL A 228 -23.64 12.50 -7.94
C VAL A 228 -23.78 11.60 -9.16
N PHE A 229 -24.67 10.60 -9.11
CA PHE A 229 -24.83 9.63 -10.18
C PHE A 229 -25.52 10.22 -11.40
N ASN A 230 -24.97 9.92 -12.57
CA ASN A 230 -25.60 10.21 -13.84
C ASN A 230 -26.71 9.21 -14.19
N THR A 231 -27.35 9.36 -15.35
CA THR A 231 -28.46 8.49 -15.76
C THR A 231 -28.02 7.04 -15.99
N TYR A 232 -26.83 6.79 -16.54
CA TYR A 232 -26.32 5.44 -16.76
C TYR A 232 -26.05 4.74 -15.43
N GLU A 233 -25.34 5.40 -14.52
CA GLU A 233 -25.00 4.86 -13.21
C GLU A 233 -26.24 4.50 -12.40
N ASN A 234 -27.24 5.38 -12.34
CA ASN A 234 -28.51 5.09 -11.66
C ASN A 234 -29.23 3.86 -12.23
N ASN A 235 -29.26 3.73 -13.56
CA ASN A 235 -29.89 2.57 -14.20
C ASN A 235 -29.07 1.29 -14.00
N ASN A 236 -27.75 1.38 -14.08
CA ASN A 236 -26.85 0.24 -13.91
C ASN A 236 -26.84 -0.27 -12.48
N ILE A 237 -26.85 0.61 -11.47
CA ILE A 237 -27.02 0.22 -10.05
C ILE A 237 -28.31 -0.58 -9.88
N LYS A 238 -29.42 -0.10 -10.46
CA LYS A 238 -30.70 -0.82 -10.40
C LYS A 238 -30.62 -2.17 -11.12
N PHE A 239 -30.10 -2.19 -12.34
CA PHE A 239 -29.96 -3.40 -13.15
C PHE A 239 -29.14 -4.47 -12.43
N LEU A 240 -27.98 -4.10 -11.88
CA LEU A 240 -27.10 -5.01 -11.13
C LEU A 240 -27.76 -5.49 -9.83
N THR A 241 -28.49 -4.61 -9.12
CA THR A 241 -29.24 -4.99 -7.92
C THR A 241 -30.33 -6.02 -8.23
N ASP A 242 -31.09 -5.80 -9.32
CA ASP A 242 -32.15 -6.73 -9.73
C ASP A 242 -31.57 -8.09 -10.16
N ALA A 243 -30.44 -8.09 -10.87
CA ALA A 243 -29.74 -9.31 -11.29
C ALA A 243 -29.15 -10.09 -10.10
N GLU A 244 -28.49 -9.41 -9.16
CA GLU A 244 -27.97 -9.98 -7.91
C GLU A 244 -29.09 -10.63 -7.09
N ASN A 245 -30.23 -9.93 -6.95
CA ASN A 245 -31.41 -10.46 -6.26
C ASN A 245 -31.99 -11.69 -6.98
N ALA A 246 -32.01 -11.70 -8.31
CA ALA A 246 -32.48 -12.85 -9.07
C ALA A 246 -31.62 -14.11 -8.84
N LEU A 247 -30.29 -13.96 -8.69
CA LEU A 247 -29.38 -15.07 -8.38
C LEU A 247 -29.50 -15.57 -6.94
N THR A 248 -29.96 -14.72 -6.02
CA THR A 248 -29.94 -14.97 -4.57
C THR A 248 -31.33 -15.19 -3.97
N ASN A 249 -32.33 -15.46 -4.81
CA ASN A 249 -33.75 -15.61 -4.43
C ASN A 249 -34.29 -14.38 -3.65
N GLY A 250 -33.86 -13.19 -4.03
CA GLY A 250 -34.30 -11.91 -3.46
C GLY A 250 -33.55 -11.44 -2.21
N ASN A 251 -32.55 -12.19 -1.74
CA ASN A 251 -31.83 -11.86 -0.51
C ASN A 251 -30.64 -10.92 -0.72
N GLY A 252 -30.16 -10.77 -1.96
CA GLY A 252 -28.90 -10.11 -2.27
C GLY A 252 -27.69 -10.98 -1.90
N TYR A 253 -26.51 -10.55 -2.33
CA TYR A 253 -25.26 -11.13 -1.89
C TYR A 253 -25.02 -10.76 -0.42
N VAL A 254 -24.67 -11.76 0.38
CA VAL A 254 -24.40 -11.57 1.81
C VAL A 254 -22.92 -11.26 1.98
N LEU A 255 -22.62 -10.01 2.31
CA LEU A 255 -21.26 -9.54 2.60
C LEU A 255 -20.73 -10.06 3.93
N ASP A 256 -19.40 -10.03 4.07
CA ASP A 256 -18.66 -10.31 5.30
C ASP A 256 -18.90 -11.74 5.82
N GLN A 257 -19.14 -12.70 4.91
CA GLN A 257 -19.16 -14.10 5.28
C GLN A 257 -17.77 -14.55 5.73
N PRO A 258 -17.64 -15.35 6.80
CA PRO A 258 -16.35 -15.85 7.24
C PRO A 258 -15.57 -16.48 6.08
N GLY A 259 -14.36 -15.96 5.88
CA GLY A 259 -13.41 -16.31 4.83
C GLY A 259 -13.87 -16.04 3.41
N TYR A 260 -14.55 -14.93 3.15
CA TYR A 260 -14.78 -14.40 1.80
C TYR A 260 -13.46 -14.33 1.01
N ASN A 261 -13.52 -14.54 -0.30
CA ASN A 261 -12.36 -14.42 -1.19
C ASN A 261 -12.58 -13.24 -2.16
N ILE A 262 -11.85 -12.15 -1.96
CA ILE A 262 -11.93 -10.94 -2.80
C ILE A 262 -11.32 -11.14 -4.20
N TYR A 263 -10.46 -12.15 -4.36
CA TYR A 263 -9.78 -12.45 -5.63
C TYR A 263 -10.64 -13.30 -6.57
N ALA A 264 -11.78 -13.81 -6.10
CA ALA A 264 -12.75 -14.50 -6.95
C ALA A 264 -13.42 -13.56 -7.98
N VAL A 265 -13.30 -12.24 -7.80
CA VAL A 265 -13.86 -11.22 -8.71
C VAL A 265 -12.77 -10.69 -9.63
N GLY A 266 -13.06 -10.65 -10.94
CA GLY A 266 -12.14 -10.12 -11.97
C GLY A 266 -11.33 -11.18 -12.71
N ILE A 267 -11.45 -12.46 -12.35
CA ILE A 267 -10.86 -13.57 -13.10
C ILE A 267 -11.79 -13.92 -14.26
N SER A 268 -11.61 -13.25 -15.40
CA SER A 268 -12.15 -13.72 -16.67
C SER A 268 -11.56 -15.11 -16.96
N ASP A 269 -12.41 -16.08 -17.30
CA ASP A 269 -12.06 -17.45 -17.77
C ASP A 269 -11.08 -17.50 -18.97
N TYR A 270 -10.59 -16.35 -19.46
CA TYR A 270 -9.62 -16.26 -20.53
C TYR A 270 -8.22 -15.94 -20.00
N TYR A 271 -7.37 -16.97 -20.05
CA TYR A 271 -5.91 -16.87 -20.15
C TYR A 271 -5.22 -16.04 -19.07
N TYR A 272 -5.16 -16.55 -17.84
CA TYR A 272 -4.06 -16.20 -16.94
C TYR A 272 -3.58 -17.44 -16.20
N ASP A 273 -2.30 -17.78 -16.41
CA ASP A 273 -1.57 -18.76 -15.60
C ASP A 273 -1.68 -18.36 -14.13
N ASP A 274 -2.29 -19.26 -13.36
CA ASP A 274 -2.46 -19.24 -11.90
C ASP A 274 -1.12 -19.32 -11.15
N ASP A 275 -0.02 -19.61 -11.85
CA ASP A 275 1.35 -19.75 -11.33
C ASP A 275 1.84 -18.52 -10.53
N ARG A 276 1.25 -17.33 -10.68
CA ARG A 276 1.72 -16.10 -10.01
C ARG A 276 1.18 -15.92 -8.59
N LEU A 277 -0.08 -16.29 -8.34
CA LEU A 277 -0.61 -16.34 -6.96
C LEU A 277 0.16 -17.39 -6.15
N GLU A 278 0.52 -18.50 -6.78
CA GLU A 278 1.35 -19.54 -6.17
C GLU A 278 2.75 -19.02 -5.74
N ASN A 279 3.29 -18.00 -6.41
CA ASN A 279 4.63 -17.47 -6.12
C ASN A 279 4.67 -16.33 -5.09
N ASP A 280 3.58 -15.57 -4.92
CA ASP A 280 3.55 -14.42 -4.01
C ASP A 280 3.11 -14.77 -2.58
N PHE A 281 2.36 -15.85 -2.43
CA PHE A 281 1.89 -16.41 -1.17
C PHE A 281 2.73 -17.63 -0.76
N ILE A 282 2.93 -17.82 0.55
CA ILE A 282 3.55 -19.06 1.05
C ILE A 282 2.62 -20.25 0.86
N PHE A 283 1.32 -20.03 1.09
CA PHE A 283 0.26 -21.01 0.82
C PHE A 283 -0.95 -20.32 0.20
N TYR A 284 -0.91 -20.09 -1.12
CA TYR A 284 -1.92 -19.30 -1.84
C TYR A 284 -3.36 -19.75 -1.58
N ASP A 285 -3.61 -21.04 -1.39
CA ASP A 285 -4.91 -21.65 -1.18
C ASP A 285 -5.26 -21.95 0.30
N SER A 286 -4.50 -21.40 1.24
CA SER A 286 -4.72 -21.59 2.69
C SER A 286 -6.05 -21.02 3.22
N ASP A 287 -6.75 -20.21 2.42
CA ASP A 287 -8.10 -19.72 2.69
C ASP A 287 -9.20 -20.65 2.16
N THR A 288 -8.89 -21.58 1.25
CA THR A 288 -9.88 -22.43 0.58
C THR A 288 -9.74 -23.94 0.89
N ARG A 289 -8.62 -24.38 1.47
CA ARG A 289 -8.43 -25.78 1.87
C ARG A 289 -7.59 -25.97 3.14
N TYR A 290 -7.60 -27.18 3.68
CA TYR A 290 -6.72 -27.58 4.78
C TYR A 290 -5.29 -27.83 4.28
N LEU A 291 -4.31 -27.26 5.00
CA LEU A 291 -2.90 -27.61 4.89
C LEU A 291 -2.65 -28.94 5.60
N THR A 292 -1.66 -29.68 5.11
CA THR A 292 -1.24 -30.97 5.68
C THR A 292 0.08 -30.86 6.43
N ASP A 293 0.32 -31.75 7.40
CA ASP A 293 1.61 -31.86 8.09
C ASP A 293 2.78 -32.00 7.10
N ALA A 294 2.59 -32.68 5.97
CA ALA A 294 3.63 -32.91 4.99
C ALA A 294 4.07 -31.62 4.28
N GLU A 295 3.14 -30.68 4.05
CA GLU A 295 3.42 -29.39 3.39
C GLU A 295 4.14 -28.42 4.34
N VAL A 296 3.80 -28.45 5.63
CA VAL A 296 4.45 -27.60 6.64
C VAL A 296 5.81 -28.20 7.07
N LYS A 297 5.96 -29.52 6.96
CA LYS A 297 7.17 -30.23 7.39
C LYS A 297 8.39 -29.82 6.58
N GLY A 298 9.42 -29.37 7.29
CA GLY A 298 10.70 -28.95 6.71
C GLY A 298 10.81 -27.45 6.44
N LEU A 299 9.71 -26.69 6.60
CA LEU A 299 9.79 -25.24 6.61
C LEU A 299 10.60 -24.74 7.82
N SER A 300 11.28 -23.62 7.63
CA SER A 300 12.00 -22.94 8.71
C SER A 300 11.02 -22.28 9.69
N LEU A 301 11.46 -22.04 10.91
CA LEU A 301 10.66 -21.38 11.94
C LEU A 301 10.13 -20.00 11.46
N GLN A 302 10.96 -19.23 10.73
CA GLN A 302 10.58 -17.96 10.13
C GLN A 302 9.48 -18.13 9.08
N VAL A 303 9.62 -19.09 8.15
CA VAL A 303 8.62 -19.31 7.09
C VAL A 303 7.28 -19.75 7.67
N VAL A 304 7.28 -20.58 8.71
CA VAL A 304 6.05 -20.97 9.41
C VAL A 304 5.40 -19.77 10.10
N CYS A 305 6.19 -18.90 10.73
CA CYS A 305 5.71 -17.65 11.32
C CYS A 305 5.08 -16.74 10.25
N TYR A 306 5.74 -16.58 9.11
CA TYR A 306 5.24 -15.74 8.01
C TYR A 306 3.98 -16.35 7.38
N ALA A 307 3.94 -17.67 7.16
CA ALA A 307 2.77 -18.36 6.63
C ALA A 307 1.54 -18.19 7.53
N LYS A 308 1.74 -18.29 8.85
CA LYS A 308 0.67 -18.05 9.83
C LYS A 308 0.17 -16.61 9.72
N ASN A 309 1.08 -15.65 9.72
CA ASN A 309 0.74 -14.23 9.67
C ASN A 309 0.21 -13.78 8.30
N GLU A 310 0.50 -14.51 7.22
CA GLU A 310 -0.04 -14.27 5.88
C GLU A 310 -1.57 -14.37 5.88
N ILE A 311 -2.13 -15.33 6.61
CA ILE A 311 -3.59 -15.49 6.75
C ILE A 311 -4.20 -14.25 7.42
N TYR A 312 -3.53 -13.65 8.41
CA TYR A 312 -3.97 -12.40 9.02
C TYR A 312 -3.76 -11.20 8.10
N ALA A 313 -2.65 -11.17 7.36
CA ALA A 313 -2.29 -10.10 6.44
C ALA A 313 -3.32 -9.97 5.30
N ARG A 314 -3.81 -11.10 4.78
CA ARG A 314 -4.91 -11.15 3.78
C ARG A 314 -6.18 -10.44 4.28
N ARG A 315 -6.39 -10.40 5.60
CA ARG A 315 -7.52 -9.74 6.26
C ARG A 315 -7.19 -8.32 6.73
N GLY A 316 -6.07 -7.75 6.27
CA GLY A 316 -5.69 -6.34 6.51
C GLY A 316 -5.12 -6.05 7.88
N ARG A 317 -4.74 -7.07 8.66
CA ARG A 317 -4.11 -6.87 9.97
C ARG A 317 -2.76 -6.16 9.80
N ILE A 318 -2.57 -5.06 10.53
CA ILE A 318 -1.27 -4.39 10.73
C ILE A 318 -0.50 -5.18 11.80
N PHE A 319 0.83 -5.23 11.69
CA PHE A 319 1.67 -5.96 12.63
C PHE A 319 2.44 -4.98 13.53
N ASP A 320 2.64 -5.33 14.80
CA ASP A 320 3.48 -4.51 15.71
C ASP A 320 4.98 -4.71 15.44
N SER A 321 5.38 -5.89 14.98
CA SER A 321 6.77 -6.22 14.68
C SER A 321 7.23 -5.53 13.41
N GLN A 322 8.41 -4.91 13.45
CA GLN A 322 9.01 -4.31 12.27
C GLN A 322 9.25 -5.36 11.19
N GLU A 323 9.71 -6.55 11.58
CA GLU A 323 10.00 -7.64 10.65
C GLU A 323 8.78 -8.08 9.80
N LEU A 324 7.60 -8.29 10.42
CA LEU A 324 6.40 -8.65 9.65
C LEU A 324 5.87 -7.47 8.83
N ASN A 325 5.99 -6.24 9.33
CA ASN A 325 5.64 -5.07 8.54
C ASN A 325 6.51 -4.99 7.29
N ASP A 326 7.85 -5.06 7.43
CA ASP A 326 8.78 -5.04 6.30
C ASP A 326 8.45 -6.16 5.29
N TYR A 327 8.18 -7.37 5.79
CA TYR A 327 7.84 -8.50 4.93
C TYR A 327 6.52 -8.29 4.19
N PHE A 328 5.42 -7.96 4.89
CA PHE A 328 4.11 -7.86 4.25
C PHE A 328 3.95 -6.58 3.44
N TYR A 329 4.51 -5.44 3.84
CA TYR A 329 4.51 -4.23 2.99
C TYR A 329 5.35 -4.41 1.72
N SER A 330 6.26 -5.39 1.66
CA SER A 330 6.91 -5.77 0.40
C SER A 330 6.00 -6.56 -0.55
N LYS A 331 4.85 -7.05 -0.07
CA LYS A 331 3.90 -7.84 -0.87
C LYS A 331 2.90 -6.92 -1.58
N PRO A 332 2.76 -7.02 -2.91
CA PRO A 332 1.87 -6.15 -3.68
C PRO A 332 0.39 -6.33 -3.32
N TRP A 333 0.01 -7.48 -2.77
CA TRP A 333 -1.36 -7.79 -2.36
C TRP A 333 -1.70 -7.30 -0.95
N TYR A 334 -0.73 -6.89 -0.14
CA TYR A 334 -0.97 -6.54 1.26
C TYR A 334 -1.30 -5.06 1.43
N TYR A 335 -2.43 -4.82 2.11
CA TYR A 335 -2.85 -3.48 2.51
C TYR A 335 -3.23 -3.47 3.99
N GLY A 336 -2.26 -3.14 4.86
CA GLY A 336 -2.47 -3.02 6.31
C GLY A 336 -3.39 -1.85 6.65
N ARG A 337 -4.53 -2.14 7.30
CA ARG A 337 -5.56 -1.12 7.63
C ARG A 337 -6.23 -1.32 9.00
N ILE A 338 -6.13 -2.51 9.58
CA ILE A 338 -6.74 -2.86 10.87
C ILE A 338 -5.64 -2.97 11.90
N LEU A 339 -5.69 -2.13 12.93
CA LEU A 339 -4.74 -2.21 14.03
C LEU A 339 -4.84 -3.57 14.75
N PRO A 340 -3.75 -4.10 15.32
CA PRO A 340 -3.74 -5.37 16.04
C PRO A 340 -4.87 -5.52 17.06
N GLU A 341 -5.17 -4.46 17.80
CA GLU A 341 -6.20 -4.41 18.85
C GLU A 341 -7.63 -4.40 18.30
N ASP A 342 -7.82 -3.94 17.06
CA ASP A 342 -9.11 -3.83 16.40
C ASP A 342 -9.41 -5.05 15.51
N PHE A 343 -8.42 -5.92 15.30
CA PHE A 343 -8.55 -7.10 14.45
C PHE A 343 -9.39 -8.19 15.12
N SER A 344 -10.52 -8.56 14.50
CA SER A 344 -11.35 -9.68 14.94
C SER A 344 -11.06 -10.96 14.16
N SER A 345 -10.85 -12.08 14.88
CA SER A 345 -10.69 -13.40 14.27
C SER A 345 -11.97 -13.98 13.68
N ASP A 346 -13.13 -13.35 13.91
CA ASP A 346 -14.43 -13.82 13.38
C ASP A 346 -14.51 -13.75 11.85
N VAL A 347 -13.60 -13.01 11.21
CA VAL A 347 -13.46 -12.94 9.75
C VAL A 347 -12.99 -14.28 9.16
N PHE A 348 -12.33 -15.13 9.95
CA PHE A 348 -11.74 -16.36 9.43
C PHE A 348 -12.76 -17.47 9.21
N ASN A 349 -12.64 -18.18 8.09
CA ASN A 349 -13.40 -19.41 7.87
C ASN A 349 -12.75 -20.63 8.58
N LYS A 350 -13.39 -21.79 8.40
CA LYS A 350 -12.93 -23.06 8.99
C LYS A 350 -11.55 -23.52 8.50
N TYR A 351 -11.13 -23.15 7.29
CA TYR A 351 -9.83 -23.52 6.72
C TYR A 351 -8.74 -22.64 7.31
N GLU A 352 -8.93 -21.32 7.28
CA GLU A 352 -8.01 -20.34 7.88
C GLU A 352 -7.76 -20.65 9.36
N LEU A 353 -8.82 -20.88 10.15
CA LEU A 353 -8.69 -21.24 11.56
C LEU A 353 -7.90 -22.54 11.78
N ALA A 354 -8.17 -23.57 10.98
CA ALA A 354 -7.48 -24.85 11.08
C ALA A 354 -6.00 -24.74 10.67
N ASN A 355 -5.72 -23.96 9.63
CA ASN A 355 -4.37 -23.76 9.10
C ASN A 355 -3.53 -22.89 10.04
N ILE A 356 -4.11 -21.83 10.64
CA ILE A 356 -3.48 -21.06 11.72
C ILE A 356 -3.12 -22.00 12.88
N THR A 357 -4.04 -22.89 13.28
CA THR A 357 -3.81 -23.84 14.37
C THR A 357 -2.67 -24.81 14.04
N LEU A 358 -2.63 -25.34 12.82
CA LEU A 358 -1.56 -26.23 12.36
C LEU A 358 -0.20 -25.52 12.38
N LEU A 359 -0.13 -24.31 11.81
CA LEU A 359 1.11 -23.54 11.72
C LEU A 359 1.62 -23.10 13.10
N ASP A 360 0.74 -22.65 14.00
CA ASP A 360 1.09 -22.30 15.38
C ASP A 360 1.59 -23.53 16.16
N GLY A 361 0.96 -24.69 15.98
CA GLY A 361 1.40 -25.95 16.57
C GLY A 361 2.78 -26.38 16.08
N TYR A 362 3.04 -26.27 14.79
CA TYR A 362 4.34 -26.61 14.20
C TYR A 362 5.44 -25.63 14.60
N GLU A 363 5.14 -24.33 14.66
CA GLU A 363 6.06 -23.29 15.15
C GLU A 363 6.54 -23.61 16.58
N ARG A 364 5.60 -23.92 17.49
CA ARG A 364 5.92 -24.26 18.88
C ARG A 364 6.65 -25.60 19.03
N ALA A 365 6.48 -26.52 18.09
CA ALA A 365 7.19 -27.79 18.08
C ALA A 365 8.66 -27.61 17.64
N LEU A 366 8.94 -26.65 16.74
CA LEU A 366 10.30 -26.28 16.34
C LEU A 366 11.03 -25.47 17.42
N ASP A 367 10.36 -24.48 18.00
CA ASP A 367 10.85 -23.73 19.16
C ASP A 367 9.69 -23.40 20.10
N PRO A 368 9.71 -23.86 21.37
CA PRO A 368 8.63 -23.58 22.34
C PRO A 368 8.36 -22.09 22.58
N ASN A 369 9.33 -21.20 22.31
CA ASN A 369 9.15 -19.75 22.42
C ASN A 369 8.56 -19.13 21.15
N GLY A 370 8.40 -19.90 20.08
CA GLY A 370 8.03 -19.42 18.76
C GLY A 370 9.14 -18.65 18.06
N TYR A 371 8.86 -18.15 16.87
CA TYR A 371 9.77 -17.26 16.17
C TYR A 371 9.87 -15.91 16.89
N GLN A 372 11.09 -15.42 17.12
CA GLN A 372 11.32 -14.17 17.84
C GLN A 372 11.40 -13.01 16.84
N LEU A 373 10.27 -12.35 16.64
CA LEU A 373 10.16 -11.14 15.83
C LEU A 373 10.94 -9.97 16.45
N TYR A 374 11.57 -9.14 15.63
CA TYR A 374 12.30 -7.94 16.07
C TYR A 374 11.63 -6.61 15.70
#